data_AF-A0AAN8WWL4-F1
#
_entry.id   AF-A0AAN8WWL4-F1
#
_cell.length_a   1.000
_cell.length_b   1.000
_cell.length_c   1.000
_cell.angle_alpha   90.00
_cell.angle_beta   90.00
_cell.angle_gamma   90.00
#
_symmetry.space_group_name_H-M   'P 1'
#
loop_
_entity.id
_entity.type
_entity.pdbx_description
1 polymer ?
#
loop_
_entity_poly.entity_id
_entity_poly.type
_entity_poly.pdbx_seq_one_letter_code
_entity_poly.pdbx_strand_id
1 'polypeptide(L)'
;DKLPSNLGYLLHEIPKGVSKSILRRESFKQLFMVMDAYEERKRTPLPFQNLSYTRWLVRGKVIYNILINWEELKAYFSVVLPIDPVNFLYFQFVSPVVTDFERLNSLFQTTDADPEYLVKCYFCTISLQNRILNKNAELLPVNKIDYGAKFTQELNTYIERQPHSAQVVEIAADIKQRCTYFLCEAL
;
A
#
# COMPACT_ATOMS: atom_id res chain seq x y z
N ASP A 1 9.50 4.13 20.43
CA ASP A 1 9.01 4.87 19.25
C ASP A 1 8.50 3.89 18.19
N LYS A 2 7.43 4.23 17.47
CA LYS A 2 6.88 3.44 16.33
C LYS A 2 6.85 4.34 15.10
N LEU A 3 6.98 3.76 13.91
CA LEU A 3 6.79 4.53 12.68
C LEU A 3 5.33 5.01 12.56
N PRO A 4 5.10 6.28 12.17
CA PRO A 4 3.75 6.83 12.07
C PRO A 4 2.98 6.13 10.95
N SER A 5 1.67 5.97 11.14
CA SER A 5 0.81 5.34 10.13
C SER A 5 0.43 6.24 8.96
N ASN A 6 1.32 7.16 8.61
CA ASN A 6 1.18 8.03 7.44
C ASN A 6 1.93 7.39 6.28
N LEU A 7 1.20 6.91 5.27
CA LEU A 7 1.77 6.25 4.11
C LEU A 7 2.81 7.11 3.39
N GLY A 8 2.56 8.42 3.24
CA GLY A 8 3.51 9.34 2.61
C GLY A 8 4.85 9.36 3.34
N TYR A 9 4.83 9.41 4.67
CA TYR A 9 6.04 9.32 5.48
C TYR A 9 6.77 7.98 5.30
N LEU A 10 6.05 6.86 5.40
CA LEU A 10 6.62 5.50 5.27
C LEU A 10 7.24 5.27 3.90
N LEU A 11 6.60 5.77 2.84
CA LEU A 11 7.08 5.71 1.48
C LEU A 11 8.40 6.46 1.26
N HIS A 12 8.73 7.41 2.11
CA HIS A 12 10.03 8.09 2.11
C HIS A 12 11.03 7.43 3.07
N GLU A 13 10.61 7.12 4.29
CA GLU A 13 11.52 6.66 5.33
C GLU A 13 11.94 5.20 5.20
N ILE A 14 11.10 4.30 4.68
CA ILE A 14 11.50 2.91 4.42
C ILE A 14 12.62 2.86 3.36
N PRO A 15 12.45 3.48 2.17
CA PRO A 15 13.53 3.53 1.19
C PRO A 15 14.77 4.26 1.70
N LYS A 16 14.64 5.40 2.40
CA LYS A 16 15.81 6.11 2.95
C LYS A 16 16.53 5.30 4.01
N GLY A 17 15.79 4.63 4.89
CA GLY A 17 16.29 3.83 5.99
C GLY A 17 17.20 2.70 5.51
N VAL A 18 16.88 2.11 4.35
CA VAL A 18 17.67 1.04 3.73
C VAL A 18 18.70 1.60 2.74
N SER A 19 18.32 2.48 1.82
CA SER A 19 19.14 2.86 0.66
C SER A 19 20.32 3.79 0.94
N LYS A 20 20.25 4.63 1.99
CA LYS A 20 21.27 5.66 2.25
C LYS A 20 22.62 5.11 2.73
N SER A 21 22.65 3.91 3.31
CA SER A 21 23.86 3.34 3.90
C SER A 21 24.20 2.02 3.23
N ILE A 22 25.45 1.87 2.77
CA ILE A 22 25.97 0.60 2.24
C ILE A 22 25.83 -0.50 3.29
N LEU A 23 26.19 -0.21 4.54
CA LEU A 23 26.07 -1.16 5.66
C LEU A 23 24.62 -1.58 5.86
N ARG A 24 23.68 -0.63 5.85
CA ARG A 24 22.24 -0.95 6.02
C ARG A 24 21.68 -1.79 4.88
N ARG A 25 22.09 -1.51 3.64
CA ARG A 25 21.73 -2.33 2.47
C ARG A 25 22.26 -3.75 2.60
N GLU A 26 23.51 -3.89 3.02
CA GLU A 26 24.13 -5.21 3.16
C GLU A 26 23.51 -6.00 4.32
N SER A 27 23.26 -5.35 5.46
CA SER A 27 22.54 -5.98 6.58
C SER A 27 21.13 -6.42 6.19
N PHE A 28 20.39 -5.59 5.46
CA PHE A 28 19.07 -5.96 4.96
C PHE A 28 19.14 -7.12 3.96
N LYS A 29 20.11 -7.10 3.04
CA LYS A 29 20.32 -8.18 2.06
C LYS A 29 20.66 -9.50 2.76
N GLN A 30 21.52 -9.48 3.78
CA GLN A 30 21.85 -10.67 4.57
C GLN A 30 20.63 -11.22 5.30
N LEU A 31 19.87 -10.37 5.98
CA LEU A 31 18.61 -10.77 6.63
C LEU A 31 17.65 -11.40 5.62
N PHE A 32 17.48 -10.76 4.47
CA PHE A 32 16.63 -11.27 3.39
C PHE A 32 17.08 -12.66 2.95
N MET A 33 18.37 -12.88 2.69
CA MET A 33 18.90 -14.19 2.28
C MET A 33 18.70 -15.27 3.35
N VAL A 34 18.78 -14.91 4.63
CA VAL A 34 18.50 -15.83 5.75
C VAL A 34 17.01 -16.18 5.82
N MET A 35 16.13 -15.20 5.62
CA MET A 35 14.67 -15.42 5.64
C MET A 35 14.15 -16.11 4.37
N ASP A 36 14.85 -15.99 3.25
CA ASP A 36 14.55 -16.64 1.96
C ASP A 36 15.53 -17.78 1.65
N ALA A 37 15.96 -18.53 2.66
CA ALA A 37 17.04 -19.52 2.58
C ALA A 37 16.87 -20.61 1.50
N TYR A 38 15.64 -20.88 1.07
CA TYR A 38 15.32 -21.87 0.03
C TYR A 38 15.14 -21.27 -1.36
N GLU A 39 15.36 -19.96 -1.53
CA GLU A 39 15.08 -19.19 -2.75
C GLU A 39 13.68 -19.43 -3.35
N GLU A 40 12.72 -19.90 -2.54
CA GLU A 40 11.36 -20.23 -3.00
C GLU A 40 10.69 -19.03 -3.66
N ARG A 41 11.05 -17.83 -3.22
CA ARG A 41 10.44 -16.60 -3.69
C ARG A 41 11.16 -16.01 -4.91
N LYS A 42 12.39 -16.45 -5.25
CA LYS A 42 13.25 -15.89 -6.32
C LYS A 42 13.22 -14.36 -6.37
N ARG A 43 13.14 -13.72 -5.21
CA ARG A 43 12.95 -12.27 -5.07
C ARG A 43 14.31 -11.60 -4.93
N THR A 44 14.50 -10.49 -5.63
CA THR A 44 15.69 -9.66 -5.44
C THR A 44 15.42 -8.67 -4.30
N PRO A 45 16.26 -8.58 -3.26
CA PRO A 45 16.05 -7.68 -2.12
C PRO A 45 16.14 -6.18 -2.45
N LEU A 46 16.34 -5.80 -3.73
CA LEU A 46 16.70 -4.44 -4.13
C LEU A 46 16.17 -4.03 -5.52
N PRO A 47 15.97 -2.72 -5.78
CA PRO A 47 16.10 -1.60 -4.85
C PRO A 47 14.75 -0.97 -4.45
N PHE A 48 14.65 -0.58 -3.18
CA PHE A 48 13.76 0.50 -2.77
C PHE A 48 14.27 1.80 -3.42
N GLN A 49 13.69 2.15 -4.56
CA GLN A 49 14.01 3.39 -5.24
C GLN A 49 13.51 4.56 -4.39
N ASN A 50 14.36 5.56 -4.17
CA ASN A 50 13.90 6.79 -3.54
C ASN A 50 12.84 7.43 -4.44
N LEU A 51 11.73 7.85 -3.83
CA LEU A 51 10.69 8.59 -4.53
C LEU A 51 11.28 9.90 -5.08
N SER A 52 11.05 10.17 -6.36
CA SER A 52 11.18 11.53 -6.88
C SER A 52 9.82 12.23 -6.77
N TYR A 53 9.84 13.53 -6.46
CA TYR A 53 8.62 14.35 -6.39
C TYR A 53 7.84 14.38 -7.72
N THR A 54 8.52 14.19 -8.85
CA THR A 54 7.97 14.32 -10.20
C THR A 54 7.65 13.00 -10.91
N ARG A 55 8.01 11.84 -10.34
CA ARG A 55 7.79 10.52 -10.96
C ARG A 55 6.76 9.71 -10.17
N TRP A 56 5.50 10.04 -10.38
CA TRP A 56 4.38 9.43 -9.65
C TRP A 56 4.26 7.93 -9.95
N LEU A 57 4.65 7.52 -11.16
CA LEU A 57 4.80 6.13 -11.64
C LEU A 57 5.81 5.26 -10.87
N VAL A 58 6.58 5.85 -9.94
CA VAL A 58 7.55 5.12 -9.11
C VAL A 58 6.91 4.71 -7.77
N ARG A 59 5.79 5.34 -7.38
CA ARG A 59 5.17 5.09 -6.07
C ARG A 59 4.57 3.70 -5.99
N GLY A 60 3.89 3.22 -7.02
CA GLY A 60 3.33 1.86 -7.07
C GLY A 60 4.41 0.80 -6.98
N LYS A 61 5.55 1.00 -7.67
CA LYS A 61 6.72 0.11 -7.54
C LYS A 61 7.30 0.09 -6.13
N VAL A 62 7.38 1.26 -5.46
CA VAL A 62 7.84 1.32 -4.06
C VAL A 62 6.85 0.64 -3.12
N ILE A 63 5.53 0.87 -3.28
CA ILE A 63 4.48 0.19 -2.51
C ILE A 63 4.56 -1.33 -2.70
N TYR A 64 4.68 -1.80 -3.95
CA TYR A 64 4.83 -3.20 -4.27
C TYR A 64 6.07 -3.80 -3.59
N ASN A 65 7.21 -3.11 -3.67
CA ASN A 65 8.45 -3.56 -3.03
C ASN A 65 8.32 -3.60 -1.50
N ILE A 66 7.56 -2.69 -0.90
CA ILE A 66 7.29 -2.73 0.55
C ILE A 66 6.42 -3.93 0.89
N LEU A 67 5.33 -4.17 0.15
CA LEU A 67 4.42 -5.29 0.39
C LEU A 67 5.11 -6.65 0.22
N ILE A 68 5.92 -6.81 -0.82
CA ILE A 68 6.54 -8.09 -1.15
C ILE A 68 7.70 -8.45 -0.20
N ASN A 69 8.29 -7.47 0.47
CA ASN A 69 9.35 -7.65 1.46
C ASN A 69 8.87 -7.30 2.89
N TRP A 70 7.57 -7.36 3.15
CA TRP A 70 6.98 -6.84 4.39
C TRP A 70 7.54 -7.51 5.64
N GLU A 71 7.66 -8.84 5.64
CA GLU A 71 8.17 -9.58 6.79
C GLU A 71 9.66 -9.30 7.04
N GLU A 72 10.46 -9.20 5.97
CA GLU A 72 11.88 -8.84 6.06
C GLU A 72 12.06 -7.40 6.55
N LEU A 73 11.22 -6.47 6.09
CA LEU A 73 11.21 -5.09 6.57
C LEU A 73 10.82 -5.03 8.04
N LYS A 74 9.79 -5.76 8.44
CA LYS A 74 9.36 -5.84 9.84
C LYS A 74 10.46 -6.39 10.74
N ALA A 75 11.12 -7.47 10.32
CA ALA A 75 12.27 -8.03 11.04
C ALA A 75 13.43 -7.03 11.11
N TYR A 76 13.80 -6.40 9.99
CA TYR A 76 14.88 -5.41 9.93
C TYR A 76 14.61 -4.20 10.85
N PHE A 77 13.41 -3.64 10.79
CA PHE A 77 13.04 -2.46 11.56
C PHE A 77 12.70 -2.76 13.02
N SER A 78 12.41 -4.01 13.38
CA SER A 78 12.13 -4.39 14.78
C SER A 78 13.24 -3.99 15.76
N VAL A 79 14.49 -3.98 15.30
CA VAL A 79 15.68 -3.65 16.10
C VAL A 79 15.88 -2.13 16.26
N VAL A 80 15.45 -1.33 15.27
CA VAL A 80 15.77 0.11 15.20
C VAL A 80 14.54 0.97 15.50
N LEU A 81 13.41 0.66 14.88
CA LEU A 81 12.16 1.39 15.02
C LEU A 81 10.97 0.51 14.55
N PRO A 82 10.22 -0.12 15.47
CA PRO A 82 9.13 -1.01 15.12
C PRO A 82 8.10 -0.38 14.16
N ILE A 83 7.79 -1.10 13.08
CA ILE A 83 6.72 -0.72 12.15
C ILE A 83 5.37 -1.10 12.76
N ASP A 84 4.42 -0.18 12.77
CA ASP A 84 3.04 -0.48 13.17
C ASP A 84 2.40 -1.50 12.20
N PRO A 85 1.83 -2.62 12.68
CA PRO A 85 1.19 -3.63 11.82
C PRO A 85 0.04 -3.07 10.97
N VAL A 86 -0.64 -1.99 11.40
CA VAL A 86 -1.71 -1.34 10.64
C VAL A 86 -1.19 -0.77 9.32
N ASN A 87 0.09 -0.42 9.24
CA ASN A 87 0.69 0.07 8.01
C ASN A 87 0.60 -0.93 6.87
N PHE A 88 0.66 -2.24 7.18
CA PHE A 88 0.46 -3.28 6.18
C PHE A 88 -0.92 -3.18 5.54
N LEU A 89 -1.96 -2.96 6.36
CA LEU A 89 -3.34 -2.82 5.90
C LEU A 89 -3.44 -1.62 4.94
N TYR A 90 -2.84 -0.48 5.30
CA TYR A 90 -2.84 0.68 4.43
C TYR A 90 -2.11 0.45 3.11
N PHE A 91 -0.98 -0.27 3.10
CA PHE A 91 -0.30 -0.62 1.85
C PHE A 91 -1.11 -1.60 1.00
N GLN A 92 -1.78 -2.60 1.61
CA GLN A 92 -2.67 -3.53 0.89
C GLN A 92 -3.85 -2.81 0.24
N PHE A 93 -4.40 -1.82 0.93
CA PHE A 93 -5.49 -0.99 0.43
C PHE A 93 -5.04 -0.04 -0.71
N VAL A 94 -3.94 0.68 -0.53
CA VAL A 94 -3.50 1.69 -1.50
C VAL A 94 -2.85 1.07 -2.74
N SER A 95 -2.23 -0.10 -2.64
CA SER A 95 -1.56 -0.75 -3.79
C SER A 95 -2.42 -0.90 -5.04
N PRO A 96 -3.64 -1.47 -5.00
CA PRO A 96 -4.49 -1.57 -6.18
C PRO A 96 -4.92 -0.18 -6.70
N VAL A 97 -5.26 0.75 -5.81
CA VAL A 97 -5.68 2.11 -6.20
C VAL A 97 -4.56 2.83 -6.96
N VAL A 98 -3.34 2.83 -6.41
CA VAL A 98 -2.16 3.45 -7.06
C VAL A 98 -1.83 2.76 -8.38
N THR A 99 -1.91 1.44 -8.44
CA THR A 99 -1.65 0.70 -9.69
C THR A 99 -2.63 1.09 -10.79
N ASP A 100 -3.91 1.29 -10.45
CA ASP A 100 -4.91 1.74 -11.41
C ASP A 100 -4.60 3.17 -11.89
N PHE A 101 -4.27 4.10 -11.00
CA PHE A 101 -3.84 5.46 -11.39
C PHE A 101 -2.57 5.48 -12.24
N GLU A 102 -1.59 4.61 -11.96
CA GLU A 102 -0.37 4.52 -12.76
C GLU A 102 -0.67 4.02 -14.18
N ARG A 103 -1.56 3.03 -14.32
CA ARG A 103 -2.03 2.55 -15.63
C ARG A 103 -2.73 3.65 -16.41
N LEU A 104 -3.62 4.40 -15.76
CA LEU A 104 -4.30 5.56 -16.36
C LEU A 104 -3.31 6.61 -16.84
N ASN A 105 -2.36 6.97 -15.99
CA ASN A 105 -1.35 7.96 -16.34
C ASN A 105 -0.47 7.52 -17.51
N SER A 106 -0.09 6.23 -17.57
CA SER A 106 0.63 5.69 -18.73
C SER A 106 -0.18 5.77 -20.04
N LEU A 107 -1.50 5.57 -19.98
CA LEU A 107 -2.38 5.73 -21.15
C LEU A 107 -2.39 7.18 -21.64
N PHE A 108 -2.52 8.17 -20.73
CA PHE A 108 -2.48 9.59 -21.10
C PHE A 108 -1.13 10.05 -21.68
N GLN A 109 -0.03 9.37 -21.35
CA GLN A 109 1.30 9.69 -21.88
C GLN A 109 1.59 9.03 -23.25
N THR A 110 0.67 8.22 -23.76
CA THR A 110 0.84 7.55 -25.05
C THR A 110 0.51 8.51 -26.19
N THR A 111 1.42 8.70 -27.14
CA THR A 111 1.27 9.65 -28.27
C THR A 111 0.22 9.24 -29.29
N ASP A 112 -0.07 7.93 -29.40
CA ASP A 112 -1.05 7.35 -30.33
C ASP A 112 -2.06 6.46 -29.56
N ALA A 113 -2.63 6.99 -28.47
CA ALA A 113 -3.60 6.25 -27.68
C ALA A 113 -4.87 5.98 -28.50
N ASP A 114 -5.18 4.71 -28.71
CA ASP A 114 -6.42 4.26 -29.31
C ASP A 114 -7.63 4.79 -28.49
N PRO A 115 -8.62 5.46 -29.14
CA PRO A 115 -9.82 5.94 -28.46
C PRO A 115 -10.54 4.86 -27.62
N GLU A 116 -10.53 3.59 -28.05
CA GLU A 116 -11.12 2.49 -27.29
C GLU A 116 -10.38 2.24 -25.96
N TYR A 117 -9.07 2.50 -25.93
CA TYR A 117 -8.27 2.45 -24.71
C TYR A 117 -8.51 3.65 -23.79
N LEU A 118 -8.86 4.82 -24.31
CA LEU A 118 -9.22 5.98 -23.48
C LEU A 118 -10.55 5.78 -22.74
N VAL A 119 -11.48 5.02 -23.32
CA VAL A 119 -12.73 4.64 -22.63
C VAL A 119 -12.45 3.80 -21.38
N LYS A 120 -11.37 2.99 -21.36
CA LYS A 120 -10.95 2.28 -20.14
C LYS A 120 -10.63 3.24 -19.00
N CYS A 121 -10.12 4.44 -19.29
CA CYS A 121 -9.85 5.43 -18.26
C CYS A 121 -11.12 5.90 -17.54
N TYR A 122 -12.18 6.14 -18.31
CA TYR A 122 -13.49 6.51 -17.77
C TYR A 122 -14.07 5.41 -16.88
N PHE A 123 -13.92 4.13 -17.27
CA PHE A 123 -14.37 3.01 -16.45
C PHE A 123 -13.60 2.86 -15.14
N CYS A 124 -12.31 3.19 -15.08
CA CYS A 124 -11.56 3.19 -13.83
C CYS A 124 -12.09 4.26 -12.86
N THR A 125 -12.37 5.47 -13.34
CA THR A 125 -12.97 6.54 -12.53
C THR A 125 -14.35 6.12 -12.01
N ILE A 126 -15.21 5.57 -12.88
CA ILE A 126 -16.52 5.04 -12.45
C ILE A 126 -16.36 3.91 -11.43
N SER A 127 -15.38 3.03 -11.62
CA SER A 127 -15.14 1.92 -10.68
C SER A 127 -14.78 2.45 -9.30
N LEU A 128 -13.90 3.45 -9.19
CA LEU A 128 -13.56 4.10 -7.92
C LEU A 128 -14.77 4.81 -7.30
N GLN A 129 -15.56 5.54 -8.11
CA GLN A 129 -16.79 6.19 -7.66
C GLN A 129 -17.79 5.17 -7.10
N ASN A 130 -18.02 4.06 -7.81
CA ASN A 130 -18.94 3.01 -7.40
C ASN A 130 -18.51 2.27 -6.12
N ARG A 131 -17.24 2.37 -5.71
CA ARG A 131 -16.78 1.83 -4.42
C ARG A 131 -17.26 2.66 -3.24
N ILE A 132 -17.47 3.97 -3.43
CA ILE A 132 -17.76 4.90 -2.33
C ILE A 132 -19.09 5.63 -2.46
N LEU A 133 -19.69 5.68 -3.64
CA LEU A 133 -20.96 6.34 -3.91
C LEU A 133 -22.06 5.33 -4.20
N ASN A 134 -23.27 5.64 -3.74
CA ASN A 134 -24.47 4.93 -4.12
C ASN A 134 -24.99 5.42 -5.49
N LYS A 135 -26.11 4.85 -5.95
CA LYS A 135 -26.76 5.24 -7.22
C LYS A 135 -27.22 6.69 -7.28
N ASN A 136 -27.36 7.35 -6.14
CA ASN A 136 -27.76 8.75 -6.01
C ASN A 136 -26.56 9.70 -5.86
N ALA A 137 -25.32 9.20 -6.05
CA ALA A 137 -24.08 9.91 -5.82
C ALA A 137 -23.85 10.35 -4.36
N GLU A 138 -24.45 9.65 -3.39
CA GLU A 138 -24.23 9.88 -1.96
C GLU A 138 -23.19 8.89 -1.42
N LEU A 139 -22.38 9.31 -0.45
CA LEU A 139 -21.37 8.46 0.17
C LEU A 139 -22.00 7.24 0.86
N LEU A 140 -21.43 6.07 0.58
CA LEU A 140 -21.77 4.83 1.24
C LEU A 140 -21.30 4.86 2.70
N PRO A 141 -22.07 4.26 3.61
CA PRO A 141 -21.60 3.98 4.96
C PRO A 141 -20.28 3.20 4.92
N VAL A 142 -19.36 3.49 5.85
CA VAL A 142 -18.02 2.88 5.96
C VAL A 142 -18.02 1.36 5.89
N ASN A 143 -19.04 0.72 6.46
CA ASN A 143 -19.18 -0.74 6.45
C ASN A 143 -19.64 -1.34 5.10
N LYS A 144 -20.11 -0.52 4.16
CA LYS A 144 -20.57 -0.92 2.83
C LYS A 144 -19.58 -0.57 1.71
N ILE A 145 -18.51 0.15 2.02
CA ILE A 145 -17.46 0.48 1.05
C ILE A 145 -16.63 -0.77 0.73
N ASP A 146 -16.34 -0.97 -0.55
CA ASP A 146 -15.43 -2.01 -1.00
C ASP A 146 -13.97 -1.54 -0.90
N TYR A 147 -13.27 -2.03 0.14
CA TYR A 147 -11.84 -1.78 0.36
C TYR A 147 -10.93 -2.79 -0.35
N GLY A 148 -11.49 -3.77 -1.05
CA GLY A 148 -10.78 -4.86 -1.70
C GLY A 148 -10.63 -6.10 -0.83
N ALA A 149 -10.59 -7.26 -1.49
CA ALA A 149 -10.57 -8.57 -0.85
C ALA A 149 -9.32 -8.78 0.03
N LYS A 150 -8.12 -8.43 -0.46
CA LYS A 150 -6.87 -8.59 0.30
C LYS A 150 -6.86 -7.75 1.58
N PHE A 151 -7.27 -6.48 1.49
CA PHE A 151 -7.39 -5.63 2.68
C PHE A 151 -8.38 -6.21 3.68
N THR A 152 -9.54 -6.67 3.21
CA THR A 152 -10.58 -7.26 4.08
C THR A 152 -10.05 -8.51 4.79
N GLN A 153 -9.37 -9.40 4.07
CA GLN A 153 -8.77 -10.60 4.64
C GLN A 153 -7.71 -10.27 5.71
N GLU A 154 -6.81 -9.34 5.41
CA GLU A 154 -5.75 -8.94 6.34
C GLU A 154 -6.30 -8.19 7.56
N LEU A 155 -7.35 -7.38 7.38
CA LEU A 155 -8.04 -6.71 8.49
C LEU A 155 -8.71 -7.73 9.42
N ASN A 156 -9.38 -8.74 8.86
CA ASN A 156 -9.97 -9.81 9.66
C ASN A 156 -8.89 -10.59 10.42
N THR A 157 -7.80 -10.93 9.75
CA THR A 157 -6.63 -11.58 10.38
C THR A 157 -6.04 -10.72 11.50
N TYR A 158 -5.97 -9.40 11.30
CA TYR A 158 -5.53 -8.46 12.33
C TYR A 158 -6.47 -8.46 13.54
N ILE A 159 -7.79 -8.44 13.32
CA ILE A 159 -8.80 -8.47 14.38
C ILE A 159 -8.75 -9.80 15.16
N GLU A 160 -8.65 -10.93 14.48
CA GLU A 160 -8.60 -12.27 15.09
C GLU A 160 -7.38 -12.47 15.99
N ARG A 161 -6.27 -11.79 15.70
CA ARG A 161 -5.04 -11.84 16.50
C ARG A 161 -5.11 -10.98 17.77
N GLN A 162 -6.12 -10.12 17.90
CA GLN A 162 -6.30 -9.26 19.07
C GLN A 162 -7.28 -9.88 20.06
N PRO A 163 -7.13 -9.64 21.37
CA PRO A 163 -8.14 -10.03 22.33
C PRO A 163 -9.49 -9.37 21.99
N HIS A 164 -10.54 -10.17 21.82
CA HIS A 164 -11.88 -9.68 21.50
C HIS A 164 -12.34 -8.64 22.53
N SER A 165 -12.39 -7.38 22.11
CA SER A 165 -12.75 -6.24 22.93
C SER A 165 -13.40 -5.16 22.06
N ALA A 166 -14.20 -4.29 22.69
CA ALA A 166 -14.81 -3.14 22.01
C ALA A 166 -13.75 -2.25 21.33
N GLN A 167 -12.55 -2.17 21.92
CA GLN A 167 -11.43 -1.39 21.41
C GLN A 167 -10.93 -1.88 20.04
N VAL A 168 -10.96 -3.19 19.77
CA VAL A 168 -10.53 -3.74 18.47
C VAL A 168 -11.52 -3.36 17.36
N VAL A 169 -12.82 -3.32 17.69
CA VAL A 169 -13.87 -2.90 16.76
C VAL A 169 -13.72 -1.42 16.42
N GLU A 170 -13.44 -0.57 17.40
CA GLU A 170 -13.16 0.85 17.19
C GLU A 170 -11.92 1.08 16.33
N ILE A 171 -10.83 0.35 16.58
CA ILE A 171 -9.61 0.43 15.76
C ILE A 171 -9.91 0.02 14.31
N ALA A 172 -10.64 -1.08 14.09
CA ALA A 172 -11.00 -1.51 12.75
C ALA A 172 -11.88 -0.49 12.02
N ALA A 173 -12.80 0.17 12.74
CA ALA A 173 -13.62 1.24 12.20
C ALA A 173 -12.78 2.48 11.84
N ASP A 174 -11.82 2.87 12.69
CA ASP A 174 -10.88 3.97 12.41
C ASP A 174 -10.03 3.69 11.16
N ILE A 175 -9.48 2.47 11.04
CA ILE A 175 -8.69 2.08 9.87
C ILE A 175 -9.52 2.21 8.59
N LYS A 176 -10.76 1.70 8.59
CA LYS A 176 -11.68 1.82 7.45
C LYS A 176 -12.03 3.28 7.16
N GLN A 177 -12.29 4.09 8.18
CA GLN A 177 -12.59 5.51 8.04
C GLN A 177 -11.45 6.27 7.36
N ARG A 178 -10.20 5.98 7.76
CA ARG A 178 -9.01 6.58 7.13
C ARG A 178 -8.83 6.15 5.68
N CYS A 179 -9.12 4.89 5.35
CA CYS A 179 -9.16 4.42 3.96
C CYS A 179 -10.27 5.11 3.15
N THR A 180 -11.45 5.32 3.75
CA THR A 180 -12.55 6.07 3.11
C THR A 180 -12.13 7.50 2.79
N TYR A 181 -11.53 8.20 3.76
CA TYR A 181 -11.02 9.56 3.55
C TYR A 181 -10.05 9.62 2.36
N PHE A 182 -9.15 8.64 2.26
CA PHE A 182 -8.22 8.54 1.12
C PHE A 182 -8.95 8.36 -0.22
N LEU A 183 -10.00 7.54 -0.30
CA LEU A 183 -10.78 7.40 -1.54
C LEU A 183 -11.52 8.69 -1.89
N CYS A 184 -12.07 9.38 -0.89
CA CYS A 184 -12.78 10.64 -1.11
C CYS A 184 -11.84 11.75 -1.63
N GLU A 185 -10.60 11.82 -1.16
CA GLU A 185 -9.60 12.76 -1.70
C GLU A 185 -9.09 12.39 -3.10
N ALA A 186 -9.24 11.13 -3.51
CA ALA A 186 -8.76 10.63 -4.81
C ALA A 186 -9.77 10.80 -5.95
N LEU A 187 -11.04 11.07 -5.64
CA LEU A 187 -12.10 11.38 -6.61
C LEU A 187 -12.15 12.88 -6.93
#